data_AF-A0A819YHJ2-F1
#
_entry.id   AF-A0A819YHJ2-F1
#
_cell.length_a   1.000
_cell.length_b   1.000
_cell.length_c   1.000
_cell.angle_alpha   90.00
_cell.angle_beta   90.00
_cell.angle_gamma   90.00
#
_symmetry.space_group_name_H-M   'P 1'
#
loop_
_entity.id
_entity.type
_entity.pdbx_description
1 polymer ?
#
loop_
_entity_poly.entity_id
_entity_poly.type
_entity_poly.pdbx_seq_one_letter_code
_entity_poly.pdbx_strand_id
1 'polypeptide(L)'
;PKEWTNIKWHDKLIYNIFDFPIYEIEIDFESPKLSQNKLIEITQEVERQCPVGKYFNQTGIGEGVVWTEWAQTHGSLTFKVKGEEHSVSKVKTLAPVDTEKLESIKEFIEYACTENRMRQGLDYLREQQLTIEMKNVGTFIKWLVNDIIKEEKDTMNASNIDEKDVSRAVPNKAKPWFQQQLI
;
A
#
# COMPACT_ATOMS: atom_id res chain seq x y z
N PRO A 1 12.26 14.29 14.29
CA PRO A 1 12.98 14.99 15.40
C PRO A 1 12.05 15.91 16.21
N LYS A 2 11.55 15.45 17.35
CA LYS A 2 10.70 16.22 18.30
C LYS A 2 11.54 17.11 19.25
N GLU A 3 12.82 17.31 18.95
CA GLU A 3 13.80 17.84 19.91
C GLU A 3 13.77 19.38 20.02
N TRP A 4 13.20 20.09 19.04
CA TRP A 4 13.36 21.54 18.90
C TRP A 4 12.04 22.31 19.10
N THR A 5 11.16 21.83 19.97
CA THR A 5 9.85 22.43 20.27
C THR A 5 9.92 23.84 20.86
N ASN A 6 11.06 24.18 21.47
CA ASN A 6 11.30 25.47 22.10
C ASN A 6 11.76 26.57 21.13
N ILE A 7 12.09 26.23 19.88
CA ILE A 7 12.50 27.22 18.87
C ILE A 7 11.23 27.88 18.31
N LYS A 8 10.82 28.98 18.94
CA LYS A 8 9.65 29.81 18.56
C LYS A 8 9.76 31.21 19.15
N TRP A 9 9.04 32.16 18.55
CA TRP A 9 8.94 33.54 19.04
C TRP A 9 7.54 34.10 18.72
N HIS A 10 6.56 33.73 19.54
CA HIS A 10 5.15 34.05 19.32
C HIS A 10 4.88 35.56 19.27
N ASP A 11 5.58 36.38 20.06
CA ASP A 11 5.49 37.85 20.00
C ASP A 11 5.89 38.44 18.63
N LYS A 12 6.65 37.68 17.84
CA LYS A 12 7.04 38.03 16.46
C LYS A 12 6.32 37.18 15.42
N LEU A 13 5.25 36.49 15.82
CA LEU A 13 4.46 35.60 14.98
C LEU A 13 5.28 34.46 14.36
N ILE A 14 6.36 34.05 15.02
CA ILE A 14 7.17 32.89 14.63
C ILE A 14 6.72 31.72 15.48
N TYR A 15 6.09 30.73 14.85
CA TYR A 15 5.58 29.53 15.49
C TYR A 15 6.44 28.32 15.14
N ASN A 16 6.53 27.38 16.06
CA ASN A 16 7.11 26.08 15.76
C ASN A 16 6.04 25.20 15.10
N ILE A 17 6.43 24.29 14.20
CA ILE A 17 5.47 23.33 13.62
C ILE A 17 4.77 22.49 14.69
N PHE A 18 5.46 22.24 15.81
CA PHE A 18 4.93 21.51 16.97
C PHE A 18 3.96 22.33 17.84
N ASP A 19 3.72 23.61 17.53
CA ASP A 19 2.63 24.38 18.13
C ASP A 19 1.26 24.02 17.52
N PHE A 20 1.25 23.26 16.42
CA PHE A 20 0.04 22.82 15.70
C PHE A 20 -0.16 21.30 15.81
N PRO A 21 -1.37 20.78 15.49
CA PRO A 21 -1.63 19.34 15.52
C PRO A 21 -0.65 18.53 14.67
N ILE A 22 -0.17 17.44 15.26
CA ILE A 22 0.74 16.46 14.63
C ILE A 22 -0.04 15.15 14.52
N TYR A 23 0.14 14.48 13.39
CA TYR A 23 -0.45 13.17 13.14
C TYR A 23 0.66 12.13 13.00
N GLU A 24 0.44 10.94 13.53
CA GLU A 24 1.38 9.83 13.51
C GLU A 24 0.62 8.58 13.10
N ILE A 25 1.17 7.83 12.14
CA ILE A 25 0.62 6.56 11.68
C ILE A 25 1.77 5.58 11.47
N GLU A 26 1.47 4.30 11.63
CA GLU A 26 2.37 3.22 11.21
C GLU A 26 1.97 2.74 9.81
N ILE A 27 2.97 2.52 8.95
CA ILE A 27 2.77 1.96 7.61
C ILE A 27 3.51 0.62 7.56
N ASP A 28 2.74 -0.46 7.55
CA ASP A 28 3.25 -1.78 7.21
C ASP A 28 3.57 -1.82 5.71
N PHE A 29 4.85 -1.97 5.36
CA PHE A 29 5.29 -2.05 3.97
C PHE A 29 4.92 -3.38 3.30
N GLU A 30 4.55 -4.40 4.06
CA GLU A 30 3.99 -5.64 3.51
C GLU A 30 2.51 -5.45 3.12
N SER A 31 1.79 -4.59 3.84
CA SER A 31 0.37 -4.29 3.63
C SER A 31 0.04 -2.78 3.57
N PRO A 32 0.73 -1.96 2.75
CA PRO A 32 0.67 -0.49 2.85
C PRO A 32 -0.69 0.11 2.48
N LYS A 33 -1.54 -0.68 1.82
CA LYS A 33 -2.92 -0.31 1.52
C LYS A 33 -3.75 -0.11 2.79
N LEU A 34 -3.49 -0.86 3.87
CA LEU A 34 -4.26 -0.75 5.11
C LEU A 34 -4.15 0.65 5.74
N SER A 35 -3.01 1.33 5.58
CA SER A 35 -2.80 2.68 6.09
C SER A 35 -3.48 3.78 5.24
N GLN A 36 -3.98 3.46 4.03
CA GLN A 36 -4.60 4.47 3.16
C GLN A 36 -5.88 5.07 3.77
N ASN A 37 -6.70 4.25 4.41
CA ASN A 37 -7.93 4.74 5.04
C ASN A 37 -7.63 5.79 6.11
N LYS A 38 -6.59 5.56 6.92
CA LYS A 38 -6.22 6.51 7.97
C LYS A 38 -5.66 7.82 7.39
N LEU A 39 -4.84 7.72 6.34
CA LEU A 39 -4.34 8.88 5.60
C LEU A 39 -5.47 9.75 5.03
N ILE A 40 -6.49 9.10 4.45
CA ILE A 40 -7.67 9.76 3.89
C ILE A 40 -8.49 10.42 5.00
N GLU A 41 -8.81 9.69 6.07
CA GLU A 41 -9.60 10.18 7.21
C GLU A 41 -8.99 11.47 7.79
N ILE A 42 -7.69 11.45 8.09
CA ILE A 42 -6.97 12.60 8.63
C ILE A 42 -6.99 13.77 7.65
N THR A 43 -6.78 13.50 6.35
CA THR A 43 -6.78 14.55 5.33
C THR A 43 -8.16 15.18 5.18
N GLN A 44 -9.24 14.39 5.24
CA GLN A 44 -10.62 14.88 5.19
C GLN A 44 -10.96 15.75 6.41
N GLU A 45 -10.43 15.42 7.59
CA GLU A 45 -10.61 16.27 8.78
C GLU A 45 -9.87 17.61 8.63
N VAL A 46 -8.64 17.58 8.12
CA VAL A 46 -7.88 18.80 7.81
C VAL A 46 -8.54 19.64 6.72
N GLU A 47 -9.08 19.00 5.68
CA GLU A 47 -9.80 19.69 4.60
C GLU A 47 -11.10 20.31 5.12
N ARG A 48 -11.85 19.63 5.99
CA ARG A 48 -13.05 20.19 6.62
C ARG A 48 -12.75 21.46 7.41
N GLN A 49 -11.64 21.48 8.15
CA GLN A 49 -11.21 22.66 8.89
C GLN A 49 -9.69 22.68 9.06
N CYS A 50 -9.03 23.71 8.50
CA CYS A 50 -7.59 23.89 8.63
C CYS A 50 -7.19 24.02 10.12
N PRO A 51 -6.35 23.12 10.65
CA PRO A 51 -5.99 23.13 12.08
C PRO A 51 -5.13 24.35 12.45
N VAL A 52 -4.27 24.80 11.53
CA VAL A 52 -3.47 26.03 11.71
C VAL A 52 -4.38 27.26 11.69
N GLY A 53 -5.32 27.33 10.75
CA GLY A 53 -6.32 28.41 10.70
C GLY A 53 -7.13 28.48 12.00
N LYS A 54 -7.63 27.33 12.47
CA LYS A 54 -8.36 27.21 13.73
C LYS A 54 -7.57 27.73 14.93
N TYR A 55 -6.26 27.41 15.01
CA TYR A 55 -5.38 27.92 16.07
C TYR A 55 -5.37 29.46 16.13
N PHE A 56 -5.45 30.12 14.98
CA PHE A 56 -5.52 31.58 14.86
C PHE A 56 -6.95 32.14 14.84
N ASN A 57 -7.95 31.36 15.25
CA ASN A 57 -9.38 31.71 15.17
C ASN A 57 -9.84 32.11 13.75
N GLN A 58 -9.20 31.55 12.72
CA GLN A 58 -9.58 31.72 11.33
C GLN A 58 -10.40 30.53 10.85
N THR A 59 -11.35 30.80 9.94
CA THR A 59 -12.14 29.78 9.26
C THR A 59 -11.60 29.53 7.86
N GLY A 60 -11.46 28.26 7.48
CA GLY A 60 -11.03 27.87 6.14
C GLY A 60 -10.75 26.39 6.06
N ILE A 61 -10.76 25.88 4.84
CA ILE A 61 -10.38 24.50 4.52
C ILE A 61 -8.87 24.33 4.54
N GLY A 62 -8.37 23.18 4.97
CA GLY A 62 -6.95 22.84 4.90
C GLY A 62 -6.61 22.13 3.60
N GLU A 63 -5.39 22.33 3.08
CA GLU A 63 -4.96 21.69 1.83
C GLU A 63 -4.72 20.18 2.00
N GLY A 64 -4.26 19.75 3.18
CA GLY A 64 -3.96 18.36 3.52
C GLY A 64 -2.79 18.23 4.49
N VAL A 65 -2.12 17.07 4.46
CA VAL A 65 -1.06 16.70 5.42
C VAL A 65 0.21 16.29 4.70
N VAL A 66 1.34 16.77 5.21
CA VAL A 66 2.69 16.32 4.82
C VAL A 66 3.16 15.28 5.84
N TRP A 67 3.49 14.10 5.34
CA TRP A 67 3.99 12.96 6.11
C TRP A 67 5.49 12.88 5.91
N THR A 68 6.24 12.78 7.01
CA THR A 68 7.69 12.72 6.97
C THR A 68 8.21 11.74 8.01
N GLU A 69 9.19 10.96 7.61
CA GLU A 69 9.99 10.09 8.47
C GLU A 69 11.47 10.27 8.13
N TRP A 70 12.36 10.11 9.09
CA TRP A 70 13.80 10.14 8.86
C TRP A 70 14.48 9.03 9.64
N ALA A 71 15.20 8.18 8.92
CA ALA A 71 16.14 7.25 9.53
C ALA A 71 17.52 7.41 8.91
N GLN A 72 18.57 7.13 9.69
CA GLN A 72 19.95 7.18 9.21
C GLN A 72 20.20 6.21 8.04
N THR A 73 19.46 5.10 7.98
CA THR A 73 19.61 4.04 6.98
C THR A 73 19.09 4.42 5.59
N HIS A 74 18.00 5.19 5.51
CA HIS A 74 17.33 5.52 4.26
C HIS A 74 17.08 7.02 4.04
N GLY A 75 17.56 7.88 4.95
CA GLY A 75 17.32 9.31 4.88
C GLY A 75 15.84 9.66 5.12
N SER A 76 15.37 10.74 4.49
CA SER A 76 13.99 11.20 4.64
C SER A 76 13.04 10.53 3.66
N LEU A 77 11.96 9.97 4.18
CA LEU A 77 10.79 9.57 3.41
C LEU A 77 9.71 10.63 3.63
N THR A 78 9.34 11.35 2.57
CA THR A 78 8.34 12.41 2.66
C THR A 78 7.34 12.32 1.52
N PHE A 79 6.06 12.39 1.85
CA PHE A 79 4.97 12.50 0.88
C PHE A 79 3.86 13.41 1.42
N LYS A 80 2.95 13.83 0.55
CA LYS A 80 1.80 14.66 0.94
C LYS A 80 0.51 14.01 0.47
N VAL A 81 -0.52 14.10 1.31
CA VAL A 81 -1.88 13.72 0.96
C VAL A 81 -2.70 15.01 0.99
N LYS A 82 -3.41 15.29 -0.10
CA LYS A 82 -4.20 16.51 -0.28
C LYS A 82 -5.67 16.16 -0.36
N GLY A 83 -6.50 17.04 0.17
CA GLY A 83 -7.94 16.96 0.01
C GLY A 83 -8.38 17.18 -1.45
N GLU A 84 -9.59 16.74 -1.77
CA GLU A 84 -10.08 16.73 -3.16
C GLU A 84 -10.30 18.15 -3.70
N GLU A 85 -10.76 19.08 -2.86
CA GLU A 85 -11.05 20.47 -3.23
C GLU A 85 -9.77 21.25 -3.60
N HIS A 86 -8.60 20.76 -3.15
CA HIS A 86 -7.29 21.36 -3.43
C HIS A 86 -6.49 20.58 -4.50
N SER A 87 -7.07 19.54 -5.09
CA SER A 87 -6.39 18.75 -6.12
C SER A 87 -6.45 19.45 -7.48
N VAL A 88 -5.41 20.24 -7.79
CA VAL A 88 -5.27 20.98 -9.07
C VAL A 88 -5.06 20.04 -10.28
N SER A 89 -4.75 18.78 -10.04
CA SER A 89 -4.49 17.76 -11.07
C SER A 89 -5.37 16.53 -10.85
N LYS A 90 -5.65 15.80 -11.93
CA LYS A 90 -6.35 14.49 -11.91
C LYS A 90 -5.46 13.39 -11.31
N VAL A 91 -4.87 13.63 -10.14
CA VAL A 91 -4.13 12.60 -9.40
C VAL A 91 -5.14 11.55 -8.96
N LYS A 92 -4.73 10.27 -8.95
CA LYS A 92 -5.57 9.17 -8.47
C LYS A 92 -6.04 9.51 -7.06
N THR A 93 -7.35 9.64 -6.88
CA THR A 93 -7.95 9.67 -5.56
C THR A 93 -7.50 8.41 -4.82
N LEU A 94 -7.04 8.56 -3.58
CA LEU A 94 -6.83 7.41 -2.71
C LEU A 94 -8.22 6.88 -2.41
N ALA A 95 -8.59 5.80 -3.10
CA ALA A 95 -9.84 5.12 -2.82
C ALA A 95 -9.72 4.44 -1.45
N PRO A 96 -10.78 4.48 -0.62
CA PRO A 96 -10.83 3.68 0.58
C PRO A 96 -10.51 2.23 0.24
N VAL A 97 -9.60 1.65 1.02
CA VAL A 97 -9.20 0.27 0.89
C VAL A 97 -10.19 -0.59 1.66
N ASP A 98 -10.82 -1.52 0.97
CA ASP A 98 -11.62 -2.57 1.58
C ASP A 98 -10.68 -3.58 2.27
N THR A 99 -10.58 -3.45 3.58
CA THR A 99 -9.73 -4.29 4.43
C THR A 99 -10.23 -5.74 4.49
N GLU A 100 -11.55 -5.95 4.43
CA GLU A 100 -12.13 -7.30 4.45
C GLU A 100 -11.82 -8.02 3.14
N LYS A 101 -11.97 -7.33 2.00
CA LYS A 101 -11.57 -7.89 0.70
C LYS A 101 -10.07 -8.19 0.66
N LEU A 102 -9.22 -7.33 1.22
CA LEU A 102 -7.78 -7.61 1.26
C LEU A 102 -7.42 -8.84 2.08
N GLU A 103 -8.02 -9.02 3.26
CA GLU A 103 -7.76 -10.19 4.09
C GLU A 103 -8.29 -11.46 3.41
N SER A 104 -9.49 -11.39 2.82
CA SER A 104 -10.04 -12.48 2.01
C SER A 104 -9.11 -12.88 0.85
N ILE A 105 -8.49 -11.90 0.17
CA ILE A 105 -7.50 -12.19 -0.88
C ILE A 105 -6.26 -12.88 -0.27
N LYS A 106 -5.77 -12.44 0.89
CA LYS A 106 -4.61 -13.08 1.54
C LYS A 106 -4.92 -14.54 1.91
N GLU A 107 -6.06 -14.78 2.56
CA GLU A 107 -6.52 -16.12 2.93
C GLU A 107 -6.70 -17.01 1.70
N PHE A 108 -7.31 -16.47 0.64
CA PHE A 108 -7.47 -17.19 -0.63
C PHE A 108 -6.14 -17.58 -1.27
N ILE A 109 -5.14 -16.68 -1.26
CA ILE A 109 -3.82 -16.98 -1.81
C ILE A 109 -3.10 -18.03 -0.96
N GLU A 110 -3.30 -18.03 0.36
CA GLU A 110 -2.72 -19.06 1.23
C GLU A 110 -3.31 -20.44 0.92
N TYR A 111 -4.64 -20.49 0.75
CA TYR A 111 -5.38 -21.68 0.37
C TYR A 111 -5.04 -22.19 -1.04
N ALA A 112 -5.05 -21.31 -2.05
CA ALA A 112 -4.96 -21.71 -3.45
C ALA A 112 -3.53 -21.84 -3.99
N CYS A 113 -2.60 -20.98 -3.56
CA CYS A 113 -1.22 -20.96 -4.04
C CYS A 113 -0.33 -21.91 -3.20
N THR A 114 -0.65 -23.20 -3.23
CA THR A 114 0.08 -24.24 -2.49
C THR A 114 1.43 -24.58 -3.12
N GLU A 115 2.33 -25.16 -2.33
CA GLU A 115 3.63 -25.63 -2.82
C GLU A 115 3.49 -26.69 -3.92
N ASN A 116 2.48 -27.55 -3.84
CA ASN A 116 2.22 -28.57 -4.87
C ASN A 116 1.91 -27.94 -6.23
N ARG A 117 1.06 -26.90 -6.28
CA ARG A 117 0.81 -26.17 -7.54
C ARG A 117 2.06 -25.45 -8.04
N MET A 118 2.85 -24.88 -7.14
CA MET A 118 4.13 -24.27 -7.52
C MET A 118 5.12 -25.30 -8.11
N ARG A 119 5.16 -26.51 -7.58
CA ARG A 119 5.96 -27.61 -8.16
C ARG A 119 5.46 -28.03 -9.54
N GLN A 120 4.15 -28.15 -9.72
CA GLN A 120 3.55 -28.41 -11.04
C GLN A 120 3.90 -27.32 -12.06
N GLY A 121 3.98 -26.06 -11.63
CA GLY A 121 4.42 -24.97 -12.50
C GLY A 121 5.89 -25.06 -12.93
N LEU A 122 6.76 -25.66 -12.11
CA LEU A 122 8.13 -25.98 -12.53
C LEU A 122 8.15 -27.11 -13.56
N ASP A 123 7.29 -28.12 -13.40
CA ASP A 123 7.16 -29.20 -14.37
C ASP A 123 6.64 -28.68 -15.71
N TYR A 124 5.68 -27.75 -15.69
CA TYR A 124 5.25 -27.04 -16.90
C TYR A 124 6.40 -26.30 -17.62
N LEU A 125 7.30 -25.63 -16.87
CA LEU A 125 8.49 -25.02 -17.50
C LEU A 125 9.37 -26.07 -18.18
N ARG A 126 9.61 -27.21 -17.53
CA ARG A 126 10.41 -28.31 -18.08
C ARG A 126 9.78 -28.89 -19.34
N GLU A 127 8.46 -29.08 -19.34
CA GLU A 127 7.69 -29.53 -20.52
C GLU A 127 7.82 -28.56 -21.70
N GLN A 128 7.87 -27.25 -21.42
CA GLN A 128 8.12 -26.21 -22.42
C GLN A 128 9.61 -26.05 -22.77
N GLN A 129 10.49 -26.94 -22.28
CA GLN A 129 11.95 -26.91 -22.49
C GLN A 129 12.58 -25.59 -21.99
N LEU A 130 11.99 -24.97 -20.98
CA LEU A 130 12.49 -23.77 -20.32
C LEU A 130 13.29 -24.12 -19.07
N THR A 131 14.36 -23.36 -18.84
CA THR A 131 15.21 -23.51 -17.65
C THR A 131 14.60 -22.83 -16.43
N ILE A 132 14.95 -23.30 -15.22
CA ILE A 132 14.55 -22.68 -13.95
C ILE A 132 15.49 -21.51 -13.68
N GLU A 133 15.30 -20.43 -14.45
CA GLU A 133 16.07 -19.20 -14.39
C GLU A 133 15.15 -18.00 -14.23
N MET A 134 15.67 -16.88 -13.71
CA MET A 134 14.91 -15.64 -13.51
C MET A 134 14.26 -15.10 -14.79
N LYS A 135 14.79 -15.42 -15.98
CA LYS A 135 14.19 -15.03 -17.26
C LYS A 135 12.82 -15.70 -17.49
N ASN A 136 12.57 -16.86 -16.88
CA ASN A 136 11.37 -17.66 -17.06
C ASN A 136 10.36 -17.52 -15.91
N VAL A 137 10.66 -16.73 -14.88
CA VAL A 137 9.76 -16.51 -13.73
C VAL A 137 8.40 -15.95 -14.16
N GLY A 138 8.37 -15.11 -15.19
CA GLY A 138 7.12 -14.56 -15.74
C GLY A 138 6.23 -15.64 -16.35
N THR A 139 6.82 -16.60 -17.06
CA THR A 139 6.09 -17.75 -17.65
C THR A 139 5.53 -18.65 -16.55
N PHE A 140 6.32 -18.93 -15.52
CA PHE A 140 5.90 -19.70 -14.34
C PHE A 140 4.71 -19.03 -13.62
N ILE A 141 4.84 -17.74 -13.28
CA ILE A 141 3.78 -16.99 -12.59
C ILE A 141 2.51 -16.95 -13.44
N LYS A 142 2.62 -16.72 -14.76
CA LYS A 142 1.48 -16.69 -15.66
C LYS A 142 0.73 -18.04 -15.68
N TRP A 143 1.47 -19.15 -15.76
CA TRP A 143 0.87 -20.48 -15.70
C TRP A 143 0.15 -20.69 -14.37
N LEU A 144 0.82 -20.38 -13.26
CA LEU A 144 0.27 -20.58 -11.91
C LEU A 144 -1.00 -19.75 -11.66
N VAL A 145 -1.01 -18.49 -12.09
CA VAL A 145 -2.20 -17.63 -12.00
C VAL A 145 -3.36 -18.21 -12.80
N ASN A 146 -3.11 -18.67 -14.04
CA ASN A 146 -4.15 -19.25 -14.88
C ASN A 146 -4.70 -20.55 -14.31
N ASP A 147 -3.82 -21.39 -13.76
CA ASP A 147 -4.21 -22.63 -13.06
C ASP A 147 -5.11 -22.32 -11.86
N ILE A 148 -4.71 -21.37 -11.01
CA ILE A 148 -5.52 -20.93 -9.86
C ILE A 148 -6.87 -20.38 -10.30
N ILE A 149 -6.91 -19.47 -11.27
CA ILE A 149 -8.17 -18.89 -11.76
C ILE A 149 -9.11 -19.97 -12.32
N LYS A 150 -8.55 -20.98 -12.99
CA LYS A 150 -9.34 -22.05 -13.60
C LYS A 150 -9.92 -23.00 -12.55
N GLU A 151 -9.10 -23.45 -11.61
CA GLU A 151 -9.49 -24.45 -10.60
C GLU A 151 -10.32 -23.83 -9.46
N GLU A 152 -10.08 -22.56 -9.11
CA GLU A 152 -10.70 -21.91 -7.94
C GLU A 152 -11.75 -20.86 -8.32
N LYS A 153 -12.27 -20.89 -9.55
CA LYS A 153 -13.21 -19.88 -10.03
C LYS A 153 -14.45 -19.74 -9.15
N ASP A 154 -14.99 -20.85 -8.67
CA ASP A 154 -16.18 -20.85 -7.83
C ASP A 154 -15.89 -20.26 -6.44
N THR A 155 -14.76 -20.63 -5.84
CA THR A 155 -14.25 -20.08 -4.58
C THR A 155 -14.00 -18.56 -4.71
N MET A 156 -13.42 -18.11 -5.82
CA MET A 156 -13.20 -16.70 -6.11
C MET A 156 -14.51 -15.91 -6.18
N ASN A 157 -15.52 -16.45 -6.88
CA ASN A 157 -16.84 -15.80 -6.98
C ASN A 157 -17.54 -15.73 -5.62
N ALA A 158 -17.45 -16.77 -4.80
CA ALA A 158 -18.03 -16.81 -3.46
C ALA A 158 -17.39 -15.76 -2.53
N SER A 159 -16.09 -15.52 -2.65
CA SER A 159 -15.34 -14.53 -1.86
C SER A 159 -15.26 -13.15 -2.51
N ASN A 160 -15.96 -12.91 -3.63
CA ASN A 160 -15.93 -11.65 -4.38
C ASN A 160 -14.50 -11.21 -4.79
N ILE A 161 -13.65 -12.18 -5.13
CA ILE A 161 -12.26 -11.99 -5.57
C ILE A 161 -12.22 -12.02 -7.09
N ASP A 162 -11.70 -10.96 -7.71
CA ASP A 162 -11.58 -10.90 -9.16
C ASP A 162 -10.26 -11.52 -9.66
N GLU A 163 -10.23 -11.95 -10.92
CA GLU A 163 -9.01 -12.47 -11.58
C GLU A 163 -7.83 -11.48 -11.50
N LYS A 164 -8.13 -10.17 -11.51
CA LYS A 164 -7.13 -9.10 -11.38
C LYS A 164 -6.51 -9.06 -9.98
N ASP A 165 -7.26 -9.42 -8.94
CA ASP A 165 -6.77 -9.47 -7.57
C ASP A 165 -5.80 -10.64 -7.41
N VAL A 166 -6.17 -11.83 -7.92
CA VAL A 166 -5.31 -13.02 -7.96
C VAL A 166 -4.02 -12.76 -8.75
N SER A 167 -4.15 -12.19 -9.96
CA SER A 167 -3.00 -11.86 -10.82
C SER A 167 -2.00 -10.90 -10.17
N ARG A 168 -2.45 -10.05 -9.23
CA ARG A 168 -1.60 -9.12 -8.48
C ARG A 168 -1.00 -9.76 -7.23
N ALA A 169 -1.73 -10.66 -6.57
CA ALA A 169 -1.34 -11.20 -5.28
C ALA A 169 -0.44 -12.45 -5.39
N VAL A 170 -0.72 -13.38 -6.31
CA VAL A 170 0.07 -14.61 -6.54
C VAL A 170 1.57 -14.33 -6.73
N PRO A 171 2.00 -13.33 -7.54
CA PRO A 171 3.42 -13.05 -7.75
C PRO A 171 4.20 -12.77 -6.45
N ASN A 172 3.56 -12.15 -5.45
CA ASN A 172 4.21 -11.79 -4.19
C ASN A 172 4.59 -13.03 -3.37
N LYS A 173 3.79 -14.11 -3.45
CA LYS A 173 4.08 -15.40 -2.80
C LYS A 173 4.95 -16.31 -3.66
N ALA A 174 4.64 -16.40 -4.96
CA ALA A 174 5.27 -17.36 -5.86
C ALA A 174 6.70 -16.98 -6.26
N LYS A 175 7.00 -15.69 -6.40
CA LYS A 175 8.33 -15.22 -6.83
C LYS A 175 9.43 -15.52 -5.78
N PRO A 176 9.27 -15.20 -4.48
CA PRO A 176 10.25 -15.57 -3.47
C PRO A 176 10.49 -17.08 -3.40
N TRP A 177 9.43 -17.89 -3.54
CA TRP A 177 9.55 -19.34 -3.57
C TRP A 177 10.35 -19.82 -4.79
N PHE A 178 10.04 -19.31 -5.99
CA PHE A 178 10.76 -19.66 -7.23
C PHE A 178 12.26 -19.31 -7.14
N GLN A 179 12.60 -18.18 -6.50
CA GLN A 179 14.00 -17.77 -6.31
C GLN A 179 14.81 -18.79 -5.49
N GLN A 180 14.18 -19.52 -4.57
CA GLN A 180 14.82 -20.58 -3.79
C GLN A 180 15.05 -21.87 -4.61
N GLN A 181 14.40 -21.99 -5.77
CA GLN A 181 14.50 -23.17 -6.65
C GLN A 181 15.44 -22.93 -7.84
N LEU A 182 16.07 -21.75 -7.93
CA LEU A 182 17.09 -21.47 -8.94
C LEU A 182 18.27 -22.42 -8.75
N ILE A 183 18.76 -22.96 -9.87
CA ILE A 183 19.93 -23.85 -9.94
C ILE A 183 21.20 -23.00 -10.08
#